data_AF-A0A444HPJ3-F1
#
_entry.id   AF-A0A444HPJ3-F1
#
_cell.length_a   1.000
_cell.length_b   1.000
_cell.length_c   1.000
_cell.angle_alpha   90.00
_cell.angle_beta   90.00
_cell.angle_gamma   90.00
#
_symmetry.space_group_name_H-M   'P 1'
#
loop_
_entity.id
_entity.type
_entity.pdbx_description
1 polymer ?
#
loop_
_entity_poly.entity_id
_entity_poly.type
_entity_poly.pdbx_seq_one_letter_code
_entity_poly.pdbx_strand_id
1 'polypeptide(L)'
;MSAGRNKMKYVSVLILTLLSIFFGWLFYERYWKFRDCISQALSSCLTPDGDNLTQGGSLWAGLAGLLLLLALISAWRVFRSRDAGK
;
A
#
# COMPACT_ATOMS: atom_id res chain seq x y z
N MET A 1 -15.15 -27.90 -11.40
CA MET A 1 -14.46 -26.61 -11.68
C MET A 1 -14.14 -25.81 -10.38
N SER A 2 -13.59 -26.42 -9.32
CA SER A 2 -13.37 -25.73 -8.02
C SER A 2 -11.89 -25.31 -7.78
N ALA A 3 -10.92 -26.08 -8.27
CA ALA A 3 -9.49 -25.85 -8.00
C ALA A 3 -8.93 -24.53 -8.57
N GLY A 4 -9.40 -24.09 -9.74
CA GLY A 4 -8.94 -22.84 -10.36
C GLY A 4 -9.38 -21.58 -9.61
N ARG A 5 -10.57 -21.59 -9.00
CA ARG A 5 -11.16 -20.42 -8.33
C ARG A 5 -10.40 -20.00 -7.08
N ASN A 6 -9.81 -20.97 -6.35
CA ASN A 6 -9.03 -20.66 -5.15
C ASN A 6 -7.62 -20.15 -5.50
N LYS A 7 -6.95 -20.70 -6.51
CA LYS A 7 -5.65 -20.18 -6.99
C LYS A 7 -5.75 -18.69 -7.36
N MET A 8 -6.82 -18.30 -8.07
CA MET A 8 -7.04 -16.90 -8.46
C MET A 8 -7.17 -15.95 -7.26
N LYS A 9 -7.77 -16.40 -6.14
CA LYS A 9 -7.89 -15.59 -4.92
C LYS A 9 -6.53 -15.35 -4.26
N TYR A 10 -5.68 -16.36 -4.16
CA TYR A 10 -4.33 -16.20 -3.60
C TYR A 10 -3.44 -15.33 -4.49
N VAL A 11 -3.52 -15.50 -5.82
CA VAL A 11 -2.82 -14.65 -6.78
C VAL A 11 -3.26 -13.19 -6.63
N SER A 12 -4.57 -12.94 -6.48
CA SER A 12 -5.09 -11.59 -6.24
C SER A 12 -4.58 -10.98 -4.93
N VAL A 13 -4.56 -11.74 -3.83
CA VAL A 13 -3.99 -11.30 -2.54
C VAL A 13 -2.50 -10.97 -2.68
N LEU A 14 -1.74 -11.82 -3.38
CA LEU A 14 -0.31 -11.60 -3.62
C LEU A 14 -0.08 -10.32 -4.43
N ILE A 15 -0.83 -10.12 -5.51
CA ILE A 15 -0.72 -8.92 -6.35
C ILE A 15 -1.04 -7.67 -5.54
N LEU A 16 -2.16 -7.66 -4.78
CA LEU A 16 -2.53 -6.52 -3.94
C LEU A 16 -1.46 -6.19 -2.89
N THR A 17 -0.85 -7.22 -2.30
CA THR A 17 0.22 -7.06 -1.31
C THR A 17 1.49 -6.47 -1.95
N LEU A 18 1.91 -6.99 -3.11
CA LEU A 18 3.08 -6.45 -3.83
C LEU A 18 2.85 -5.01 -4.26
N LEU A 19 1.65 -4.69 -4.74
CA LEU A 19 1.29 -3.34 -5.16
C LEU A 19 1.27 -2.37 -3.96
N SER A 20 0.76 -2.80 -2.82
CA SER A 20 0.82 -2.04 -1.56
C SER A 20 2.26 -1.77 -1.13
N ILE A 21 3.14 -2.78 -1.18
CA ILE A 21 4.57 -2.62 -0.86
C ILE A 21 5.24 -1.63 -1.81
N PHE A 22 4.97 -1.74 -3.12
CA PHE A 22 5.52 -0.83 -4.13
C PHE A 22 5.11 0.63 -3.88
N PHE A 23 3.84 0.89 -3.61
CA PHE A 23 3.40 2.24 -3.27
C PHE A 23 3.90 2.71 -1.90
N GLY A 24 4.07 1.80 -0.93
CA GLY A 24 4.70 2.08 0.35
C GLY A 24 6.17 2.48 0.19
N TRP A 25 6.89 1.88 -0.76
CA TRP A 25 8.25 2.27 -1.12
C TRP A 25 8.29 3.68 -1.74
N LEU A 26 7.37 4.01 -2.64
CA LEU A 26 7.25 5.37 -3.19
C LEU A 26 6.95 6.42 -2.11
N PHE A 27 6.08 6.07 -1.16
CA PHE A 27 5.84 6.89 0.03
C PHE A 27 7.11 7.09 0.87
N TYR A 28 7.89 6.02 1.05
CA TYR A 28 9.13 6.09 1.80
C TYR A 28 10.14 7.07 1.17
N GLU A 29 10.39 6.91 -0.13
CA GLU A 29 11.33 7.76 -0.87
C GLU A 29 10.87 9.21 -0.91
N ARG A 30 9.57 9.48 -1.10
CA ARG A 30 9.08 10.84 -1.34
C ARG A 30 8.69 11.61 -0.08
N TYR A 31 8.28 10.93 0.99
CA TYR A 31 7.81 11.58 2.22
C TYR A 31 8.56 11.11 3.46
N TRP A 32 8.65 9.79 3.70
CA TRP A 32 9.15 9.30 4.98
C TRP A 32 10.61 9.67 5.22
N LYS A 33 11.45 9.58 4.19
CA LYS A 33 12.87 9.97 4.23
C LYS A 33 13.09 11.44 4.59
N PHE A 34 12.14 12.30 4.22
CA PHE A 34 12.22 13.75 4.43
C PHE A 34 11.29 14.22 5.56
N ARG A 35 10.71 13.30 6.35
CA ARG A 35 9.71 13.61 7.37
C ARG A 35 10.22 14.62 8.39
N ASP A 36 11.48 14.52 8.81
CA ASP A 36 12.09 15.45 9.76
C ASP A 36 12.29 16.85 9.18
N CYS A 37 12.56 16.93 7.88
CA CYS A 37 12.60 18.20 7.16
C CYS A 37 11.18 18.82 7.07
N ILE A 38 10.18 18.01 6.71
CA ILE A 38 8.78 18.45 6.55
C ILE A 38 8.20 18.94 7.89
N SER A 39 8.52 18.25 9.00
CA SER A 39 8.04 18.62 10.32
C SER A 39 8.63 19.94 10.81
N GLN A 40 9.85 20.28 10.41
CA GLN A 40 10.52 21.54 10.72
C GLN A 40 10.10 22.69 9.79
N ALA A 41 9.83 22.39 8.52
CA ALA A 41 9.58 23.42 7.49
C ALA A 41 8.17 24.07 7.56
N LEU A 42 7.26 23.61 8.43
CA LEU A 42 5.87 24.10 8.61
C LEU A 42 5.00 24.20 7.32
N SER A 43 5.54 23.94 6.12
CA SER A 43 4.89 24.26 4.84
C SER A 43 5.23 23.29 3.71
N SER A 44 6.50 22.89 3.51
CA SER A 44 6.97 21.72 2.74
C SER A 44 8.49 21.79 2.56
N CYS A 45 9.17 20.65 2.57
CA CYS A 45 10.52 20.61 1.99
C CYS A 45 10.38 20.60 0.47
N LEU A 46 10.69 21.73 -0.15
CA LEU A 46 10.79 21.84 -1.59
C LEU A 46 12.15 21.28 -1.99
N THR A 47 12.16 20.39 -2.97
CA THR A 47 13.40 20.08 -3.70
C THR A 47 13.84 21.38 -4.42
N PRO A 48 15.12 21.59 -4.77
CA PRO A 48 15.56 22.81 -5.48
C PRO A 48 14.73 23.11 -6.74
N ASP A 49 14.13 22.08 -7.32
CA ASP A 49 13.23 22.13 -8.49
C ASP A 49 11.80 22.58 -8.16
N GLY A 50 11.47 22.91 -6.91
CA GLY A 50 10.14 23.38 -6.49
C GLY A 50 9.09 22.28 -6.28
N ASP A 51 9.53 21.02 -6.23
CA ASP A 51 8.63 19.87 -6.16
C ASP A 51 8.07 19.64 -4.74
N ASN A 52 6.75 19.46 -4.63
CA ASN A 52 6.07 19.25 -3.35
C ASN A 52 6.15 17.78 -2.91
N LEU A 53 7.24 17.46 -2.21
CA LEU A 53 7.53 16.15 -1.61
C LEU A 53 6.40 15.67 -0.67
N THR A 54 5.74 16.59 0.04
CA THR A 54 4.68 16.29 1.02
C THR A 54 3.39 15.79 0.35
N GLN A 55 2.96 16.49 -0.70
CA GLN A 55 1.71 16.21 -1.40
C GLN A 55 1.80 14.95 -2.27
N GLY A 56 2.96 14.69 -2.87
CA GLY A 56 3.22 13.45 -3.60
C GLY A 56 3.23 12.22 -2.68
N GLY A 57 3.85 12.32 -1.50
CA GLY A 57 3.94 11.18 -0.59
C GLY A 57 2.62 10.80 0.07
N SER A 58 1.78 11.76 0.47
CA SER A 58 0.48 11.47 1.07
C SER A 58 -0.44 10.70 0.11
N LEU A 59 -0.37 11.00 -1.20
CA LEU A 59 -1.06 10.23 -2.24
C LEU A 59 -0.61 8.77 -2.28
N TRP A 60 0.71 8.53 -2.31
CA TRP A 60 1.26 7.17 -2.33
C TRP A 60 0.94 6.39 -1.05
N ALA A 61 0.95 7.05 0.11
CA ALA A 61 0.53 6.45 1.38
C ALA A 61 -0.93 6.00 1.34
N GLY A 62 -1.82 6.85 0.81
CA GLY A 62 -3.25 6.53 0.66
C GLY A 62 -3.47 5.30 -0.22
N LEU A 63 -2.80 5.24 -1.37
CA LEU A 63 -2.86 4.08 -2.27
C LEU A 63 -2.29 2.82 -1.63
N ALA A 64 -1.12 2.91 -0.97
CA ALA A 64 -0.50 1.80 -0.27
C ALA A 64 -1.42 1.23 0.83
N GLY A 65 -2.03 2.11 1.63
CA GLY A 65 -2.94 1.75 2.71
C GLY A 65 -4.24 1.10 2.20
N LEU A 66 -4.86 1.64 1.15
CA LEU A 66 -6.07 1.07 0.56
C LEU A 66 -5.81 -0.33 0.00
N LEU A 67 -4.71 -0.51 -0.74
CA LEU A 67 -4.34 -1.80 -1.31
C LEU A 67 -4.01 -2.83 -0.22
N LEU A 68 -3.34 -2.41 0.85
CA LEU A 68 -3.07 -3.27 2.00
C LEU A 68 -4.37 -3.73 2.66
N LEU A 69 -5.30 -2.80 2.90
CA LEU A 69 -6.59 -3.10 3.51
C LEU A 69 -7.38 -4.11 2.66
N LEU A 70 -7.41 -3.92 1.34
CA LEU A 70 -8.05 -4.86 0.41
C LEU A 70 -7.36 -6.23 0.43
N ALA A 71 -6.03 -6.27 0.50
CA ALA A 71 -5.27 -7.51 0.62
C ALA A 71 -5.63 -8.27 1.91
N LEU A 72 -5.68 -7.57 3.04
CA LEU A 72 -6.04 -8.13 4.35
C LEU A 72 -7.47 -8.66 4.37
N ILE A 73 -8.45 -7.88 3.88
CA ILE A 73 -9.84 -8.32 3.80
C ILE A 73 -9.97 -9.55 2.91
N SER A 74 -9.26 -9.57 1.77
CA SER A 74 -9.29 -10.69 0.84
C SER A 74 -8.65 -11.94 1.43
N ALA A 75 -7.51 -11.81 2.09
CA ALA A 75 -6.84 -12.88 2.81
C ALA A 75 -7.74 -13.45 3.91
N TRP A 76 -8.34 -12.57 4.74
CA TRP A 76 -9.26 -12.96 5.80
C TRP A 76 -10.46 -13.75 5.29
N ARG A 77 -11.09 -13.29 4.18
CA ARG A 77 -12.19 -14.03 3.53
C ARG A 77 -11.75 -15.41 3.06
N VAL A 78 -10.55 -15.52 2.48
CA VAL A 78 -10.00 -16.80 2.04
C VAL A 78 -9.78 -17.73 3.23
N PHE A 79 -9.13 -17.28 4.30
CA PHE A 79 -8.90 -18.09 5.49
C PHE A 79 -10.21 -18.53 6.15
N ARG A 80 -11.15 -17.60 6.39
CA ARG A 80 -12.46 -17.92 6.97
C ARG A 80 -13.23 -18.96 6.15
N SER A 81 -13.16 -18.89 4.81
CA SER A 81 -13.80 -19.87 3.93
C SER A 81 -13.17 -21.25 3.97
N ARG A 82 -11.88 -21.36 4.36
CA ARG A 82 -11.22 -22.65 4.57
C ARG A 82 -11.62 -23.27 5.90
N ASP A 83 -11.71 -22.46 6.94
CA ASP A 83 -12.04 -22.93 8.30
C ASP A 83 -13.49 -23.40 8.40
N ALA A 84 -14.42 -22.76 7.67
CA ALA A 84 -15.83 -23.16 7.62
C ALA A 84 -16.09 -24.42 6.76
N GLY A 85 -15.10 -24.90 6.00
CA GLY A 85 -15.22 -26.10 5.16
C GLY A 85 -14.57 -27.34 5.76
N LYS A 86 -14.17 -27.28 7.02
CA LYS A 86 -13.51 -28.34 7.79
C LYS A 86 -14.45 -28.84 8.88
#